data_AF-A0A2E7WF99-F1
#
_entry.id   AF-A0A2E7WF99-F1
#
_cell.length_a   1.000
_cell.length_b   1.000
_cell.length_c   1.000
_cell.angle_alpha   90.00
_cell.angle_beta   90.00
_cell.angle_gamma   90.00
#
_symmetry.space_group_name_H-M   'P 1'
#
loop_
_entity.id
_entity.type
_entity.pdbx_description
1 polymer ?
#
loop_
_entity_poly.entity_id
_entity_poly.type
_entity_poly.pdbx_seq_one_letter_code
_entity_poly.pdbx_strand_id
1 'polypeptide(L)'
;MQKSPLYNWEIDHGDPKDPESNIIISVAPHSGLISKWRIILPANYEHIIDWGIYSKETKDLSPPRGIVETEKIILQDGLEVMVKGGIESISKNKMARIIVKNPPPHFIGFGYSEDELSPPQNIEGITFEDHPH
;
A
#
# COMPACT_ATOMS: atom_id res chain seq x y z
N MET A 1 -18.70 -15.50 -11.03
CA MET A 1 -18.96 -14.56 -9.92
C MET A 1 -17.90 -13.47 -9.99
N GLN A 2 -18.29 -12.21 -10.19
CA GLN A 2 -17.38 -11.09 -9.92
C GLN A 2 -17.05 -11.14 -8.43
N LYS A 3 -15.78 -11.30 -8.07
CA LYS A 3 -15.33 -11.13 -6.69
C LYS A 3 -15.51 -9.65 -6.35
N SER A 4 -16.31 -9.35 -5.32
CA SER A 4 -16.38 -8.00 -4.78
C SER A 4 -14.99 -7.59 -4.28
N PRO A 5 -14.59 -6.31 -4.42
CA PRO A 5 -13.32 -5.83 -3.88
C PRO A 5 -13.27 -6.02 -2.36
N LEU A 6 -12.17 -6.55 -1.87
CA LEU A 6 -11.89 -6.79 -0.45
C LEU A 6 -11.49 -5.50 0.26
N TYR A 7 -10.84 -4.59 -0.48
CA TYR A 7 -10.34 -3.33 0.06
C TYR A 7 -10.98 -2.12 -0.62
N ASN A 8 -11.07 -1.03 0.14
CA ASN A 8 -11.40 0.29 -0.34
C ASN A 8 -10.10 1.06 -0.55
N TRP A 9 -9.86 1.49 -1.80
CA TRP A 9 -8.73 2.29 -2.20
C TRP A 9 -9.15 3.75 -2.35
N GLU A 10 -8.44 4.66 -1.71
CA GLU A 10 -8.58 6.10 -1.85
C GLU A 10 -7.26 6.65 -2.39
N ILE A 11 -7.30 7.22 -3.59
CA ILE A 11 -6.12 7.75 -4.28
C ILE A 11 -6.36 9.24 -4.52
N ASP A 12 -5.49 10.06 -3.95
CA ASP A 12 -5.43 11.50 -4.18
C ASP A 12 -4.18 11.80 -5.02
N HIS A 13 -4.40 12.34 -6.21
CA HIS A 13 -3.36 12.72 -7.14
C HIS A 13 -3.20 14.23 -7.10
N GLY A 14 -1.98 14.71 -6.82
CA GLY A 14 -1.59 16.08 -7.16
C GLY A 14 -1.58 16.33 -8.67
N ASP A 15 -0.90 17.39 -9.13
CA ASP A 15 -0.79 17.66 -10.56
C ASP A 15 0.10 16.57 -11.22
N PRO A 16 -0.43 15.74 -12.13
CA PRO A 16 0.34 14.67 -12.76
C PRO A 16 1.48 15.18 -13.63
N LYS A 17 1.52 16.48 -13.97
CA LYS A 17 2.61 17.11 -14.72
C LYS A 17 3.68 17.74 -13.84
N ASP A 18 3.45 17.81 -12.53
CA ASP A 18 4.38 18.37 -11.56
C ASP A 18 5.16 17.26 -10.84
N PRO A 19 6.48 17.16 -11.02
CA PRO A 19 7.31 16.18 -10.32
C PRO A 19 7.39 16.38 -8.80
N GLU A 20 7.07 17.59 -8.31
CA GLU A 20 7.01 17.87 -6.87
C GLU A 20 5.64 17.56 -6.27
N SER A 21 4.67 17.18 -7.09
CA SER A 21 3.37 16.72 -6.61
C SER A 21 3.48 15.33 -5.97
N ASN A 22 2.72 15.17 -4.89
CA ASN A 22 2.64 13.91 -4.16
C ASN A 22 1.39 13.13 -4.58
N ILE A 23 1.49 11.81 -4.51
CA ILE A 23 0.37 10.89 -4.69
C ILE A 23 0.16 10.19 -3.36
N ILE A 24 -1.06 10.33 -2.82
CA ILE A 24 -1.44 9.78 -1.52
C ILE A 24 -2.36 8.60 -1.77
N ILE A 25 -1.94 7.42 -1.33
CA ILE A 25 -2.69 6.17 -1.51
C ILE A 25 -3.06 5.66 -0.13
N SER A 26 -4.37 5.53 0.12
CA SER A 26 -4.90 5.00 1.38
C SER A 26 -5.73 3.75 1.12
N VAL A 27 -5.53 2.71 1.92
CA VAL A 27 -6.21 1.43 1.79
C VAL A 27 -6.88 1.06 3.11
N ALA A 28 -8.14 0.68 3.04
CA ALA A 28 -8.93 0.22 4.19
C ALA A 28 -9.68 -1.07 3.84
N PRO A 29 -10.06 -1.88 4.83
CA PRO A 29 -11.00 -2.96 4.58
C PRO A 29 -12.35 -2.43 4.11
N HIS A 30 -13.04 -3.18 3.25
CA HIS A 30 -14.43 -2.88 2.88
C HIS A 30 -15.37 -2.95 4.10
N SER A 31 -15.13 -3.91 5.01
CA SER A 31 -15.84 -4.05 6.28
C SER A 31 -14.93 -4.63 7.37
N GLY A 32 -15.26 -4.35 8.64
CA GLY A 32 -14.54 -4.90 9.78
C GLY A 32 -13.15 -4.28 10.00
N LEU A 33 -12.24 -5.11 10.51
CA LEU A 33 -10.86 -4.74 10.84
C LEU A 33 -9.89 -5.72 10.18
N ILE A 34 -8.77 -5.22 9.68
CA ILE A 34 -7.66 -6.05 9.18
C ILE A 34 -6.40 -5.71 9.96
N SER A 35 -5.76 -6.73 10.51
CA SER A 35 -4.43 -6.63 11.15
C SER A 35 -3.38 -7.25 10.22
N LYS A 36 -2.09 -7.03 10.51
CA LYS A 36 -0.98 -7.64 9.76
C LYS A 36 -1.05 -7.32 8.25
N TRP A 37 -1.34 -6.07 7.93
CA TRP A 37 -1.45 -5.61 6.55
C TRP A 37 -0.08 -5.37 5.93
N ARG A 38 -0.02 -5.43 4.60
CA ARG A 38 1.18 -5.29 3.78
C ARG A 38 0.87 -4.46 2.53
N ILE A 39 1.67 -3.43 2.30
CA ILE A 39 1.79 -2.68 1.05
C ILE A 39 2.98 -3.27 0.29
N ILE A 40 2.79 -3.55 -0.99
CA ILE A 40 3.77 -4.18 -1.88
C ILE A 40 4.09 -3.19 -3.00
N LEU A 41 5.38 -2.93 -3.24
CA LEU A 41 5.86 -1.93 -4.19
C LEU A 41 7.03 -2.52 -5.00
N PRO A 42 7.32 -2.03 -6.22
CA PRO A 42 8.57 -2.33 -6.90
C PRO A 42 9.78 -2.03 -6.01
N ALA A 43 10.73 -2.95 -5.91
CA ALA A 43 11.90 -2.81 -5.03
C ALA A 43 12.83 -1.66 -5.45
N ASN A 44 12.80 -1.28 -6.73
CA ASN A 44 13.58 -0.17 -7.29
C ASN A 44 12.90 1.19 -7.13
N TYR A 45 11.74 1.27 -6.47
CA TYR A 45 11.04 2.54 -6.28
C TYR A 45 11.60 3.30 -5.07
N GLU A 46 12.35 4.37 -5.33
CA GLU A 46 13.07 5.12 -4.28
C GLU A 46 12.33 6.35 -3.76
N HIS A 47 11.17 6.69 -4.34
CA HIS A 47 10.49 7.97 -4.10
C HIS A 47 9.32 7.89 -3.10
N ILE A 48 9.43 7.02 -2.11
CA ILE A 48 8.49 6.96 -0.98
C ILE A 48 8.79 8.12 -0.02
N ILE A 49 7.79 8.93 0.29
CA ILE A 49 7.92 10.10 1.16
C ILE A 49 7.64 9.71 2.61
N ASP A 50 6.50 9.08 2.85
CA ASP A 50 6.06 8.65 4.18
C ASP A 50 5.02 7.53 4.05
N TRP A 51 4.85 6.73 5.10
CA TRP A 51 3.86 5.67 5.14
C TRP A 51 3.49 5.29 6.57
N GLY A 52 2.32 4.70 6.75
CA GLY A 52 1.89 4.20 8.04
C GLY A 52 0.38 4.12 8.16
N ILE A 53 -0.15 4.50 9.31
CA ILE A 53 -1.57 4.51 9.59
C ILE A 53 -2.10 5.93 9.64
N TYR A 54 -3.07 6.18 8.75
CA TYR A 54 -3.81 7.43 8.68
C TYR A 54 -5.12 7.34 9.45
N SER A 55 -5.35 8.27 10.37
CA SER A 55 -6.64 8.42 11.06
C SER A 55 -7.49 9.50 10.37
N LYS A 56 -8.70 9.15 9.91
CA LYS A 56 -9.65 10.14 9.39
C LYS A 56 -10.13 11.12 10.47
N GLU A 57 -10.11 10.71 11.72
CA GLU A 57 -10.59 11.51 12.86
C GLU A 57 -9.60 12.60 13.25
N THR A 58 -8.31 12.24 13.37
CA THR A 58 -7.27 13.20 13.76
C THR A 58 -6.59 13.86 12.55
N LYS A 59 -6.76 13.28 11.36
CA LYS A 59 -6.06 13.65 10.12
C LYS A 59 -4.54 13.49 10.18
N ASP A 60 -4.06 12.62 11.08
CA ASP A 60 -2.64 12.36 11.26
C ASP A 60 -2.21 11.05 10.60
N LEU A 61 -0.97 11.05 10.09
CA LEU A 61 -0.24 9.86 9.70
C LEU A 61 0.74 9.51 10.83
N SER A 62 0.72 8.25 11.26
CA SER A 62 1.59 7.75 12.33
C SER A 62 2.20 6.39 11.95
N PRO A 63 3.41 6.08 12.43
CA PRO A 63 4.00 4.77 12.19
C PRO A 63 3.11 3.67 12.81
N PRO A 64 2.90 2.54 12.12
CA PRO A 64 2.13 1.45 12.69
C PRO A 64 2.89 0.78 13.83
N ARG A 65 2.17 0.19 14.78
CA ARG A 65 2.81 -0.79 15.68
C ARG A 65 3.19 -2.05 14.89
N GLY A 66 4.30 -2.66 15.32
CA GLY A 66 4.91 -3.86 14.70
C GLY A 66 5.18 -3.66 13.22
N ILE A 67 6.05 -2.69 12.93
CA ILE A 67 6.51 -2.37 11.58
C ILE A 67 7.11 -3.62 10.93
N VAL A 68 6.70 -3.87 9.70
CA VAL A 68 7.29 -4.88 8.83
C VAL A 68 7.82 -4.16 7.61
N GLU A 69 9.13 -4.21 7.40
CA GLU A 69 9.78 -3.73 6.19
C GLU A 69 10.73 -4.79 5.66
N THR A 70 10.72 -5.00 4.35
CA THR A 70 11.66 -5.90 3.67
C THR A 70 12.50 -5.10 2.69
N GLU A 71 13.76 -5.49 2.52
CA GLU A 71 14.65 -4.84 1.54
C GLU A 71 14.16 -5.11 0.11
N LYS A 72 14.37 -6.35 -0.34
CA LYS A 72 14.01 -6.80 -1.69
C LYS A 72 13.64 -8.28 -1.64
N ILE A 73 12.50 -8.60 -2.23
CA ILE A 73 11.97 -9.94 -2.40
C ILE A 73 11.81 -10.18 -3.90
N ILE A 74 12.20 -11.36 -4.35
CA ILE A 74 11.99 -11.80 -5.73
C ILE A 74 10.77 -12.71 -5.74
N LEU A 75 9.72 -12.29 -6.45
CA LEU A 75 8.53 -13.09 -6.67
C LEU A 75 8.82 -14.24 -7.65
N GLN A 76 7.93 -15.22 -7.72
CA GLN A 76 8.12 -16.41 -8.57
C GLN A 76 8.18 -16.07 -10.07
N ASP A 77 7.56 -14.98 -10.48
CA ASP A 77 7.59 -14.45 -11.85
C ASP A 77 8.84 -13.60 -12.15
N GLY A 78 9.75 -13.46 -11.18
CA GLY A 78 10.97 -12.67 -11.28
C GLY A 78 10.80 -11.20 -10.91
N LEU A 79 9.58 -10.75 -10.57
CA LEU A 79 9.35 -9.37 -10.19
C LEU A 79 9.99 -9.07 -8.83
N GLU A 80 10.74 -7.97 -8.77
CA GLU A 80 11.43 -7.54 -7.57
C GLU A 80 10.57 -6.54 -6.80
N VAL A 81 10.21 -6.89 -5.58
CA VAL A 81 9.29 -6.10 -4.75
C VAL A 81 9.86 -5.86 -3.36
N MET A 82 9.45 -4.76 -2.75
CA MET A 82 9.63 -4.49 -1.33
C MET A 82 8.26 -4.48 -0.65
N VAL A 83 8.25 -4.79 0.64
CA VAL A 83 7.03 -4.86 1.45
C VAL A 83 7.16 -3.90 2.62
N LYS A 84 6.11 -3.09 2.84
CA LYS A 84 5.95 -2.23 4.02
C LYS A 84 4.63 -2.54 4.71
N GLY A 85 4.59 -2.60 6.03
CA GLY A 85 3.38 -3.07 6.71
C GLY A 85 3.40 -2.88 8.21
N GLY A 86 2.29 -3.25 8.83
CA GLY A 86 2.12 -3.17 10.27
C GLY A 86 1.26 -4.32 10.81
N ILE A 87 1.45 -4.69 12.07
CA ILE A 87 0.54 -5.61 12.75
C ILE A 87 -0.72 -4.88 13.23
N GLU A 88 -0.64 -3.57 13.42
CA GLU A 88 -1.74 -2.76 13.93
C GLU A 88 -2.96 -2.75 13.00
N SER A 89 -4.13 -2.97 13.60
CA SER A 89 -5.39 -3.05 12.86
C SER A 89 -5.77 -1.75 12.17
N ILE A 90 -6.18 -1.88 10.92
CA ILE A 90 -6.80 -0.85 10.10
C ILE A 90 -8.31 -1.10 9.97
N SER A 91 -9.05 -0.03 9.69
CA SER A 91 -10.49 0.04 9.54
C SER A 91 -10.87 1.12 8.52
N LYS A 92 -12.17 1.30 8.26
CA LYS A 92 -12.67 2.37 7.39
C LYS A 92 -12.24 3.78 7.82
N ASN A 93 -12.01 4.01 9.11
CA ASN A 93 -11.59 5.31 9.66
C ASN A 93 -10.10 5.37 9.99
N LYS A 94 -9.40 4.23 9.95
CA LYS A 94 -7.99 4.10 10.31
C LYS A 94 -7.28 3.29 9.23
N MET A 95 -6.75 3.95 8.22
CA MET A 95 -6.34 3.32 6.97
C MET A 95 -4.83 3.08 6.94
N ALA A 96 -4.37 2.09 6.19
CA ALA A 96 -2.98 2.05 5.76
C ALA A 96 -2.78 3.15 4.72
N ARG A 97 -1.70 3.93 4.79
CA ARG A 97 -1.40 5.01 3.86
C ARG A 97 0.06 4.97 3.43
N ILE A 98 0.28 5.24 2.16
CA ILE A 98 1.60 5.53 1.60
C ILE A 98 1.54 6.82 0.78
N ILE A 99 2.57 7.63 0.91
CA ILE A 99 2.75 8.88 0.18
C ILE A 99 4.00 8.71 -0.69
N VAL A 100 3.85 8.95 -1.97
CA VAL A 100 4.93 8.81 -2.96
C VAL A 100 5.04 10.08 -3.81
N LYS A 101 6.20 10.36 -4.39
CA LYS A 101 6.32 11.45 -5.38
C LYS A 101 5.76 11.03 -6.74
N ASN A 102 5.46 12.02 -7.57
CA ASN A 102 5.29 11.83 -9.00
C ASN A 102 6.67 11.68 -9.68
N PRO A 103 6.91 10.70 -10.58
CA PRO A 103 5.99 9.66 -11.03
C PRO A 103 5.71 8.57 -9.97
N PRO A 104 4.49 8.01 -9.96
CA PRO A 104 4.15 6.89 -9.09
C PRO A 104 4.93 5.61 -9.47
N PRO A 105 4.98 4.61 -8.58
CA PRO A 105 5.46 3.28 -8.97
C PRO A 105 4.52 2.67 -10.02
N HIS A 106 5.03 1.76 -10.87
CA HIS A 106 4.22 1.10 -11.91
C HIS A 106 3.00 0.34 -11.33
N PHE A 107 3.12 -0.19 -10.11
CA PHE A 107 2.01 -0.79 -9.38
C PHE A 107 2.16 -0.61 -7.87
N ILE A 108 1.05 -0.76 -7.16
CA ILE A 108 1.01 -0.96 -5.71
C ILE A 108 0.07 -2.11 -5.40
N GLY A 109 0.56 -3.07 -4.62
CA GLY A 109 -0.24 -4.15 -4.05
C GLY A 109 -0.60 -3.90 -2.60
N PHE A 110 -1.71 -4.48 -2.14
CA PHE A 110 -2.11 -4.51 -0.75
C PHE A 110 -2.68 -5.87 -0.39
N GLY A 111 -2.31 -6.39 0.77
CA GLY A 111 -2.82 -7.65 1.31
C GLY A 111 -2.70 -7.73 2.82
N TYR A 112 -3.10 -8.86 3.38
CA TYR A 112 -2.90 -9.17 4.80
C TYR A 112 -2.16 -10.49 4.96
N SER A 113 -1.41 -10.63 6.05
CA SER A 113 -0.71 -11.86 6.40
C SER A 113 -1.42 -12.55 7.58
N GLU A 114 -1.46 -13.89 7.60
CA GLU A 114 -2.05 -14.65 8.70
C GLU A 114 -1.21 -14.51 9.98
N ASP A 115 0.11 -14.46 9.84
CA ASP A 115 1.09 -14.22 10.89
C ASP A 115 2.15 -13.19 10.44
N GLU A 116 3.08 -12.84 11.33
CA GLU A 116 4.06 -11.78 11.10
C GLU A 116 5.05 -12.10 9.98
N LEU A 117 5.37 -13.38 9.78
CA LEU A 117 6.40 -13.87 8.86
C LEU A 117 5.81 -14.44 7.56
N SER A 118 4.50 -14.71 7.54
CA SER A 118 3.81 -15.25 6.38
C SER A 118 3.70 -14.23 5.23
N PRO A 119 3.79 -14.69 3.98
CA PRO A 119 3.55 -13.83 2.82
C PRO A 119 2.12 -13.28 2.84
N PRO A 120 1.90 -12.07 2.29
CA PRO A 120 0.55 -11.52 2.19
C PRO A 120 -0.33 -12.41 1.33
N GLN A 121 -1.55 -12.59 1.78
CA GLN A 121 -2.64 -13.26 1.07
C GLN A 121 -3.66 -12.23 0.59
N ASN A 122 -4.58 -12.69 -0.26
CA ASN A 122 -5.71 -11.89 -0.76
C ASN A 122 -5.25 -10.53 -1.29
N ILE A 123 -4.19 -10.57 -2.10
CA ILE A 123 -3.56 -9.37 -2.64
C ILE A 123 -4.47 -8.76 -3.71
N GLU A 124 -4.75 -7.47 -3.57
CA GLU A 124 -5.29 -6.63 -4.64
C GLU A 124 -4.24 -5.60 -5.02
N GLY A 125 -4.22 -5.19 -6.28
CA GLY A 125 -3.27 -4.20 -6.75
C GLY A 125 -3.91 -3.16 -7.65
N ILE A 126 -3.32 -1.98 -7.65
CA ILE A 126 -3.59 -0.91 -8.60
C ILE A 126 -2.34 -0.70 -9.46
N THR A 127 -2.54 -0.35 -10.72
CA THR A 127 -1.47 0.02 -11.66
C THR A 127 -1.60 1.48 -11.99
N PHE A 128 -0.46 2.17 -12.14
CA PHE A 128 -0.44 3.61 -12.43
C PHE A 128 -0.12 3.90 -13.91
N GLU A 129 0.03 2.87 -14.75
CA GLU A 129 0.25 3.00 -16.20
C GLU A 129 -0.56 2.01 -17.04
N ASP A 130 -0.88 2.48 -18.25
CA ASP A 130 -1.02 1.69 -19.48
C ASP A 130 0.39 1.64 -20.10
N HIS A 131 1.21 0.63 -19.81
CA HIS A 131 2.48 0.44 -20.50
C HIS A 131 2.45 -0.82 -21.36
N PRO A 132 2.70 -0.71 -22.69
CA PRO A 132 2.84 -1.87 -23.55
C PRO A 132 4.14 -2.58 -23.18
N HIS A 133 4.05 -3.91 -23.16
CA HIS A 133 5.17 -4.83 -23.02
C HIS A 133 6.35 -4.53 -23.97
#